data_AF-A0A831X791-F1
#
_entry.id   AF-A0A831X791-F1
#
_cell.length_a   1.000
_cell.length_b   1.000
_cell.length_c   1.000
_cell.angle_alpha   90.00
_cell.angle_beta   90.00
_cell.angle_gamma   90.00
#
_symmetry.space_group_name_H-M   'P 1'
#
loop_
_entity.id
_entity.type
_entity.pdbx_description
1 polymer ?
#
loop_
_entity_poly.entity_id
_entity_poly.type
_entity_poly.pdbx_seq_one_letter_code
_entity_poly.pdbx_strand_id
1 'polypeptide(L)'
;MPGRRVSLASVVFWLAIGLYTVNLLGLVGSVVVNSFGTAWFGTLLPEAFTTRWYQYAGRQHDIPDLLRVTLTVAILVTSIATGLGLPPAYIISL
;
A
#
# COMPACT_ATOMS: atom_id res chain seq x y z
N MET A 1 -38.26 17.14 -11.08
CA MET A 1 -36.91 16.75 -10.62
C MET A 1 -37.09 15.74 -9.48
N PRO A 2 -36.93 14.43 -9.70
CA PRO A 2 -37.34 13.44 -8.71
C PRO A 2 -36.34 13.40 -7.54
N GLY A 3 -36.85 13.59 -6.32
CA GLY A 3 -36.09 13.60 -5.08
C GLY A 3 -35.48 12.24 -4.77
N ARG A 4 -34.15 12.19 -4.70
CA ARG A 4 -33.38 10.99 -4.33
C ARG A 4 -33.69 10.61 -2.88
N ARG A 5 -34.56 9.62 -2.68
CA ARG A 5 -34.78 9.00 -1.37
C ARG A 5 -33.49 8.29 -0.98
N VAL A 6 -32.71 8.89 -0.08
CA VAL A 6 -31.55 8.24 0.52
C VAL A 6 -32.08 7.04 1.32
N SER A 7 -31.83 5.84 0.79
CA SER A 7 -32.14 4.61 1.52
C SER A 7 -31.23 4.52 2.74
N LEU A 8 -31.77 4.06 3.87
CA LEU A 8 -31.01 3.81 5.10
C LEU A 8 -29.76 2.94 4.81
N ALA A 9 -29.90 1.99 3.89
CA ALA A 9 -28.81 1.16 3.40
C ALA A 9 -27.68 1.98 2.74
N SER A 10 -28.01 3.01 1.98
CA SER A 10 -27.01 3.89 1.36
C SER A 10 -26.24 4.68 2.42
N VAL A 11 -26.92 5.16 3.47
CA VAL A 11 -26.26 5.88 4.57
C VAL A 11 -25.30 4.97 5.32
N VAL A 12 -25.75 3.75 5.67
CA VAL A 12 -24.90 2.75 6.35
C VAL A 12 -23.72 2.34 5.49
N PHE A 13 -23.92 2.14 4.18
CA PHE A 13 -22.86 1.81 3.25
C PHE A 13 -21.79 2.90 3.19
N TRP A 14 -22.19 4.17 3.03
CA TRP A 14 -21.25 5.29 3.00
C TRP A 14 -20.53 5.50 4.34
N LEU A 15 -21.22 5.28 5.46
CA LEU A 15 -20.61 5.33 6.80
C LEU A 15 -19.57 4.22 6.96
N ALA A 16 -19.90 2.98 6.57
CA ALA A 16 -19.00 1.83 6.65
C ALA A 16 -17.75 2.05 5.78
N ILE A 17 -17.93 2.53 4.55
CA ILE A 17 -16.82 2.84 3.65
C ILE A 17 -15.97 3.98 4.20
N GLY A 18 -16.60 5.04 4.72
CA GLY A 18 -15.88 6.17 5.30
C GLY A 18 -15.03 5.74 6.49
N LEU A 19 -15.60 4.96 7.40
CA LEU A 19 -14.90 4.45 8.58
C LEU A 19 -13.77 3.49 8.20
N TYR A 20 -14.00 2.59 7.25
CA TYR A 20 -12.97 1.70 6.73
C TYR A 20 -11.81 2.48 6.09
N THR A 21 -12.12 3.43 5.21
CA THR A 21 -11.11 4.25 4.54
C THR A 21 -10.31 5.09 5.52
N VAL A 22 -10.95 5.71 6.51
CA VAL A 22 -10.24 6.49 7.55
C VAL A 22 -9.32 5.60 8.37
N ASN A 23 -9.75 4.39 8.77
CA ASN A 23 -8.89 3.46 9.49
C ASN A 23 -7.69 3.01 8.64
N LEU A 24 -7.93 2.70 7.36
CA LEU A 24 -6.87 2.30 6.44
C LEU A 24 -5.88 3.44 6.20
N LEU A 25 -6.36 4.68 6.04
CA LEU A 25 -5.52 5.87 5.93
C LEU A 25 -4.75 6.14 7.23
N GLY A 26 -5.34 5.92 8.41
CA GLY A 26 -4.65 6.03 9.69
C GLY A 26 -3.52 5.00 9.83
N LEU A 27 -3.78 3.75 9.44
CA LEU A 27 -2.78 2.68 9.46
C LEU A 27 -1.62 2.96 8.49
N VAL A 28 -1.91 3.30 7.24
CA VAL A 28 -0.87 3.62 6.24
C VAL A 28 -0.15 4.90 6.61
N GLY A 29 -0.90 5.91 7.06
CA GLY A 29 -0.37 7.19 7.52
C GLY A 29 0.60 7.04 8.68
N SER A 30 0.32 6.14 9.63
CA SER A 30 1.24 5.90 10.76
C SER A 30 2.58 5.34 10.29
N VAL A 31 2.61 4.41 9.33
CA VAL A 31 3.85 3.88 8.76
C VAL A 31 4.62 4.98 8.02
N VAL A 32 3.93 5.84 7.28
CA VAL A 32 4.54 6.99 6.60
C VAL A 32 5.15 7.95 7.61
N VAL A 33 4.40 8.35 8.62
CA VAL A 33 4.86 9.24 9.69
C VAL A 33 6.05 8.64 10.43
N ASN A 34 6.03 7.33 10.72
CA ASN A 34 7.16 6.63 11.32
C ASN A 34 8.40 6.57 10.41
N SER A 35 8.20 6.48 9.09
CA SER A 35 9.31 6.44 8.11
C SER A 35 10.07 7.77 8.03
N PHE A 36 9.38 8.89 8.29
CA PHE A 36 9.97 10.22 8.25
C PHE A 36 10.21 10.86 9.62
N GLY A 37 9.59 10.37 10.70
CA GLY A 37 9.69 10.96 12.04
C GLY A 37 10.95 10.53 12.80
N THR A 38 11.47 11.40 13.67
CA THR A 38 12.43 10.99 14.71
C THR A 38 11.67 10.44 15.93
N ALA A 39 11.84 9.16 16.25
CA ALA A 39 11.37 8.50 17.47
C ALA A 39 9.88 8.73 17.81
N TRP A 40 8.98 8.28 16.94
CA TRP A 40 7.54 8.41 17.12
C TRP A 40 6.94 7.19 17.86
N PHE A 41 7.05 7.17 19.19
CA PHE A 41 6.55 6.07 20.04
C PHE A 41 5.59 6.54 21.16
N GLY A 42 4.80 7.59 20.93
CA GLY A 42 3.83 8.02 21.95
C GLY A 42 3.01 9.30 21.70
N THR A 43 3.26 10.05 20.63
CA THR A 43 2.55 11.31 20.33
C THR A 43 1.65 11.16 19.10
N LEU A 44 0.67 12.05 18.87
CA LEU A 44 -0.15 12.04 17.64
C LEU A 44 0.64 12.44 16.38
N LEU A 45 1.70 13.24 16.52
CA LEU A 45 2.57 13.71 15.45
C LEU A 45 4.04 13.72 15.93
N PRO A 46 5.04 13.46 15.05
CA PRO A 46 6.45 13.48 15.42
C PRO A 46 6.93 14.90 15.74
N GLU A 47 7.91 15.00 16.64
CA GLU A 47 8.53 16.29 17.00
C GLU A 47 9.36 16.88 15.85
N ALA A 48 9.95 16.02 15.01
CA ALA A 48 10.70 16.43 13.84
C ALA A 48 10.62 15.38 12.71
N PHE A 49 10.63 15.87 11.47
CA PHE A 49 10.76 15.04 10.27
C PHE A 49 12.22 15.03 9.81
N THR A 50 12.78 13.85 9.55
CA THR A 50 14.14 13.65 9.06
C THR A 50 14.18 12.64 7.91
N THR A 51 15.02 12.91 6.92
CA THR A 51 15.33 11.98 5.82
C THR A 51 16.65 11.25 6.06
N ARG A 52 17.27 11.43 7.23
CA ARG A 52 18.57 10.83 7.58
C ARG A 52 18.55 9.31 7.50
N TRP A 53 17.41 8.68 7.81
CA TRP A 53 17.25 7.22 7.74
C TRP A 53 17.43 6.67 6.33
N TYR A 54 16.94 7.37 5.30
CA TYR A 54 17.13 6.97 3.91
C TYR A 54 18.60 7.06 3.48
N GLN A 55 19.31 8.10 3.93
CA GLN A 55 20.73 8.28 3.64
C GLN A 55 21.62 7.27 4.40
N TYR A 56 21.20 6.85 5.59
CA TYR A 56 21.86 5.80 6.37
C TYR A 56 21.61 4.41 5.73
N ALA A 57 20.36 4.11 5.36
CA ALA A 57 19.96 2.87 4.72
C ALA A 57 20.68 2.64 3.38
N GLY A 58 20.90 3.71 2.60
CA GLY A 58 21.60 3.63 1.32
C GLY A 58 23.12 3.40 1.41
N ARG A 59 23.76 3.67 2.56
CA ARG A 59 25.23 3.55 2.71
C ARG A 59 25.69 2.33 3.50
N GLN A 60 24.88 1.84 4.44
CA GLN A 60 25.29 0.75 5.35
C GLN A 60 24.69 -0.62 5.00
N HIS A 61 23.62 -0.70 4.19
CA HIS A 61 22.80 -1.91 4.09
C HIS A 61 22.52 -2.40 2.65
N ASP A 62 23.22 -1.91 1.62
CA ASP A 62 23.02 -2.30 0.21
C ASP A 62 21.54 -2.40 -0.23
N ILE A 63 20.68 -1.61 0.41
CA ILE A 63 19.23 -1.55 0.18
C ILE A 63 18.91 -1.35 -1.31
N PRO A 64 19.66 -0.52 -2.08
CA PRO A 64 19.40 -0.36 -3.51
C PRO A 64 19.56 -1.68 -4.30
N ASP A 65 20.50 -2.54 -3.91
CA ASP A 65 20.74 -3.80 -4.59
C ASP A 65 19.66 -4.82 -4.27
N LEU A 66 19.25 -4.92 -2.99
CA LEU A 66 18.13 -5.76 -2.56
C LEU A 66 16.81 -5.35 -3.24
N LEU A 67 16.53 -4.04 -3.34
CA LEU A 67 15.37 -3.52 -4.08
C LEU A 67 15.42 -3.89 -5.56
N ARG A 68 16.59 -3.84 -6.19
CA ARG A 68 16.76 -4.23 -7.60
C ARG A 68 16.52 -5.71 -7.80
N VAL A 69 17.09 -6.57 -6.96
CA VAL A 69 16.91 -8.02 -7.06
C VAL A 69 15.46 -8.40 -6.84
N THR A 70 14.80 -7.87 -5.80
CA THR A 70 13.38 -8.15 -5.53
C THR A 70 12.48 -7.68 -6.66
N LEU A 71 12.72 -6.48 -7.22
CA LEU A 71 11.97 -5.99 -8.38
C LEU A 71 12.20 -6.87 -9.62
N THR A 72 13.44 -7.25 -9.88
CA THR A 72 13.81 -8.12 -11.01
C THR A 72 13.11 -9.46 -10.91
N VAL A 73 13.19 -10.11 -9.74
CA VAL A 73 12.54 -11.38 -9.47
C VAL A 73 11.03 -11.26 -9.58
N ALA A 74 10.41 -10.21 -9.00
CA ALA A 74 8.96 -10.01 -9.09
C ALA A 74 8.47 -9.87 -10.54
N ILE A 75 9.19 -9.11 -11.37
CA ILE A 75 8.85 -8.92 -12.79
C ILE A 75 9.03 -10.24 -13.56
N LEU A 76 10.16 -10.93 -13.36
CA LEU A 76 10.43 -12.23 -13.99
C LEU A 76 9.37 -13.26 -13.64
N VAL A 77 9.08 -13.42 -12.35
CA VAL A 77 8.08 -14.36 -11.86
C VAL A 77 6.70 -14.01 -12.42
N THR A 78 6.29 -12.74 -12.40
CA THR A 78 4.98 -12.32 -12.94
C THR A 78 4.89 -12.58 -14.44
N SER A 79 5.95 -12.28 -15.20
CA SER A 79 6.00 -12.49 -16.65
C SER A 79 5.96 -13.97 -17.00
N ILE A 80 6.74 -14.79 -16.30
CA ILE A 80 6.76 -16.25 -16.49
C ILE A 80 5.41 -16.86 -16.09
N ALA A 81 4.88 -16.50 -14.92
CA ALA A 81 3.59 -17.01 -14.46
C ALA A 81 2.46 -16.65 -15.42
N THR A 82 2.45 -15.41 -15.94
CA THR A 82 1.47 -14.98 -16.94
C THR A 82 1.66 -15.76 -18.25
N GLY A 83 2.90 -15.87 -18.74
CA GLY A 83 3.21 -16.60 -19.98
C GLY A 83 2.88 -18.08 -19.92
N LEU A 84 3.06 -18.73 -18.76
CA LEU A 84 2.72 -20.13 -18.54
C LEU A 84 1.23 -20.34 -18.20
N GLY A 85 0.58 -19.36 -17.58
CA GLY A 85 -0.83 -19.44 -17.19
C GLY A 85 -1.81 -19.19 -18.34
N LEU A 86 -1.44 -18.35 -19.31
CA LEU A 86 -2.31 -18.02 -20.44
C LEU A 86 -2.64 -19.21 -21.38
N PRO A 87 -1.68 -20.06 -21.80
CA PRO A 87 -1.97 -21.15 -22.72
C PRO A 87 -2.95 -22.20 -22.16
N PRO A 88 -2.79 -22.71 -20.92
CA PRO A 88 -3.76 -23.62 -20.32
C PRO A 88 -5.15 -22.99 -20.13
N ALA A 89 -5.22 -21.71 -19.75
CA ALA A 89 -6.49 -21.01 -19.59
C ALA A 89 -7.28 -20.97 -20.90
N TYR A 90 -6.61 -20.82 -22.04
CA TYR A 90 -7.26 -20.85 -23.36
C TYR A 90 -7.72 -22.26 -23.75
N ILE A 91 -6.93 -23.29 -23.45
CA ILE A 91 -7.28 -24.68 -23.78
C ILE A 91 -8.46 -25.20 -22.94
N ILE A 92 -8.50 -24.89 -21.64
CA ILE A 92 -9.59 -25.33 -20.75
C ILE A 92 -10.91 -24.61 -21.05
N SER A 93 -10.84 -23.40 -21.64
CA SER A 93 -12.02 -22.62 -21.98
C SER A 93 -12.72 -23.05 -23.29
N LEU A 94 -12.11 -23.93 -24.09
CA LEU A 94 -12.64 -24.44 -25.36
C LEU A 94 -13.34 -25.79 -25.16
#